data_AF-A0A0D2PTJ6-F1
#
_entry.id   AF-A0A0D2PTJ6-F1
#
_cell.length_a   1.000
_cell.length_b   1.000
_cell.length_c   1.000
_cell.angle_alpha   90.00
_cell.angle_beta   90.00
_cell.angle_gamma   90.00
#
_symmetry.space_group_name_H-M   'P 1'
#
loop_
_entity.id
_entity.type
_entity.pdbx_description
1 polymer ?
#
loop_
_entity_poly.entity_id
_entity_poly.type
_entity_poly.pdbx_seq_one_letter_code
_entity_poly.pdbx_strand_id
1 'polypeptide(L)'
;MGLSSIGTATEGMQLCIFDLRRGQHEGQELDKILYFFPPDLPFSTQLSVIGLSEGLITFTRIFSPEAACEVIEAERHSHVFYEAEPDIWMVMIVEKSKEPEAIWRIDALREVLKEIHSLFMMFHGSIRALLDKEPGGGLTRAHLYPFIMDYLRDFLVGKKLLLPSFRDCLKERRTVQMLTVGREAAIEVQTLVRLLESSAGNAPCSSLILFQDLLVSTTLSPEDTVNLFTYAVLRLTPLALSSGARSWSYLRKGNTSSHVTAGSTLAPSGSVSEQFYGSQDTSPAGDNRYRVIRPLQHDKWSKGKDGFLITDIWGVDVGGSDVTTPIVWLQHTEERMYLCAYQYKSLTLILLIPLSSILNGEQGVSTVKQQLLENVGSYMCYISYLA
;
A
#
# COMPACT_ATOMS: atom_id res chain seq x y z
N MET A 1 9.41 4.18 -46.02
CA MET A 1 9.23 3.01 -45.14
C MET A 1 10.41 2.96 -44.18
N GLY A 2 10.17 3.23 -42.91
CA GLY A 2 11.17 3.16 -41.85
C GLY A 2 10.40 2.96 -40.55
N LEU A 3 10.51 1.74 -40.02
CA LEU A 3 9.66 1.18 -38.98
C LEU A 3 9.80 1.91 -37.65
N SER A 4 8.64 2.16 -37.05
CA SER A 4 8.43 2.60 -35.68
C SER A 4 9.15 1.70 -34.67
N SER A 5 10.07 2.26 -33.89
CA SER A 5 10.51 1.65 -32.64
C SER A 5 9.39 1.78 -31.62
N ILE A 6 8.76 0.65 -31.30
CA ILE A 6 7.83 0.51 -30.18
C ILE A 6 8.67 0.58 -28.89
N GLY A 7 8.93 1.80 -28.44
CA GLY A 7 9.28 2.06 -27.05
C GLY A 7 7.99 2.25 -26.28
N THR A 8 7.69 1.38 -25.32
CA THR A 8 6.66 1.62 -24.31
C THR A 8 7.17 2.69 -23.36
N ALA A 9 7.27 3.93 -23.84
CA ALA A 9 7.48 5.09 -22.99
C ALA A 9 6.21 5.26 -22.16
N THR A 10 6.28 4.95 -20.87
CA THR A 10 5.38 5.55 -19.88
C THR A 10 5.72 7.04 -19.83
N GLU A 11 5.20 7.80 -20.80
CA GLU A 11 5.41 9.24 -20.87
C GLU A 11 4.94 9.88 -19.55
N GLY A 12 5.90 10.46 -18.83
CA GLY A 12 5.65 11.55 -17.89
C GLY A 12 5.86 11.29 -16.40
N MET A 13 6.35 10.13 -15.94
CA MET A 13 6.66 9.95 -14.51
C MET A 13 7.89 9.09 -14.23
N GLN A 14 8.73 9.54 -13.29
CA GLN A 14 9.81 8.77 -12.69
C GLN A 14 9.63 8.73 -11.18
N LEU A 15 9.95 7.59 -10.56
CA LEU A 15 9.96 7.42 -9.11
C LEU A 15 11.23 6.70 -8.70
N CYS A 16 12.00 7.28 -7.78
CA CYS A 16 13.18 6.65 -7.24
C CYS A 16 13.18 6.65 -5.71
N ILE A 17 13.83 5.63 -5.15
CA ILE A 17 14.17 5.54 -3.73
C ILE A 17 15.66 5.29 -3.62
N PHE A 18 16.35 6.08 -2.82
CA PHE A 18 17.79 5.99 -2.66
C PHE A 18 18.23 6.34 -1.23
N ASP A 19 19.40 5.85 -0.84
CA ASP A 19 20.02 6.12 0.47
C ASP A 19 21.28 6.98 0.27
N LEU A 20 21.27 8.20 0.79
CA LEU A 20 22.37 9.15 0.67
C LEU A 20 23.70 8.62 1.23
N ARG A 21 23.68 7.64 2.14
CA ARG A 21 24.90 7.10 2.75
C ARG A 21 25.60 6.06 1.87
N ARG A 22 24.93 5.58 0.82
CA ARG A 22 25.40 4.50 -0.05
C ARG A 22 26.01 5.03 -1.34
N GLY A 23 26.88 4.25 -1.96
CA GLY A 23 27.50 4.58 -3.25
C GLY A 23 28.36 5.84 -3.23
N GLN A 24 29.16 5.99 -2.17
CA GLN A 24 30.06 7.14 -1.94
C GLN A 24 31.45 6.96 -2.58
N HIS A 25 31.77 5.74 -3.02
CA HIS A 25 33.05 5.40 -3.63
C HIS A 25 32.88 5.19 -5.14
N GLU A 26 33.94 5.49 -5.89
CA GLU A 26 33.99 5.30 -7.33
C GLU A 26 33.70 3.83 -7.70
N GLY A 27 32.76 3.63 -8.62
CA GLY A 27 32.32 2.31 -9.06
C GLY A 27 31.24 1.66 -8.17
N GLN A 28 30.79 2.32 -7.11
CA GLN A 28 29.72 1.85 -6.22
C GLN A 28 28.45 2.70 -6.32
N GLU A 29 28.34 3.61 -7.29
CA GLU A 29 27.25 4.59 -7.37
C GLU A 29 25.88 3.91 -7.48
N LEU A 30 25.82 2.73 -8.11
CA LEU A 30 24.60 1.92 -8.22
C LEU A 30 24.08 1.43 -6.86
N ASP A 31 24.94 1.31 -5.85
CA ASP A 31 24.53 0.91 -4.50
C ASP A 31 23.65 1.96 -3.84
N LYS A 32 23.66 3.21 -4.33
CA LYS A 32 22.77 4.28 -3.87
C LYS A 32 21.30 3.98 -4.20
N ILE A 33 21.05 3.28 -5.31
CA ILE A 33 19.69 3.03 -5.83
C ILE A 33 19.04 1.86 -5.09
N LEU A 34 17.91 2.12 -4.40
CA LEU A 34 17.08 1.10 -3.75
C LEU A 34 15.83 0.75 -4.56
N TYR A 35 15.34 1.69 -5.37
CA TYR A 35 14.24 1.46 -6.31
C TYR A 35 14.30 2.52 -7.41
N PHE A 36 13.94 2.14 -8.64
CA PHE A 36 13.76 3.07 -9.74
C PHE A 36 12.63 2.62 -10.67
N PHE A 37 11.76 3.54 -11.04
CA PHE A 37 10.70 3.36 -12.01
C PHE A 37 10.72 4.50 -13.04
N PRO A 38 10.57 4.20 -14.34
CA PRO A 38 10.56 2.87 -14.95
C PRO A 38 11.91 2.14 -14.82
N PRO A 39 11.91 0.80 -14.61
CA PRO A 39 13.14 0.04 -14.35
C PRO A 39 14.03 -0.14 -15.59
N ASP A 40 13.47 0.01 -16.78
CA ASP A 40 14.11 -0.16 -18.08
C ASP A 40 14.95 1.05 -18.52
N LEU A 41 14.90 2.15 -17.77
CA LEU A 41 15.75 3.31 -18.05
C LEU A 41 17.23 2.98 -17.81
N PRO A 42 18.15 3.45 -18.69
CA PRO A 42 19.58 3.20 -18.52
C PRO A 42 20.10 3.68 -17.16
N PHE A 43 21.02 2.92 -16.55
CA PHE A 43 21.59 3.27 -15.25
C PHE A 43 22.23 4.66 -15.22
N SER A 44 22.83 5.12 -16.32
CA SER A 44 23.36 6.49 -16.44
C SER A 44 22.27 7.55 -16.25
N THR A 45 21.07 7.31 -16.79
CA THR A 45 19.89 8.18 -16.58
C THR A 45 19.40 8.11 -15.15
N GLN A 46 19.33 6.90 -14.56
CA GLN A 46 18.91 6.73 -13.16
C GLN A 46 19.85 7.47 -12.19
N LEU A 47 21.16 7.30 -12.37
CA LEU A 47 22.19 7.98 -11.59
C LEU A 47 22.16 9.49 -11.80
N SER A 48 21.90 9.97 -13.02
CA SER A 48 21.76 11.40 -13.29
C SER A 48 20.57 12.01 -12.54
N VAL A 49 19.44 11.30 -12.47
CA VAL A 49 18.26 11.73 -11.71
C VAL A 49 18.57 11.78 -10.21
N ILE A 50 19.18 10.73 -9.67
CA ILE A 50 19.52 10.64 -8.25
C ILE A 50 20.56 11.70 -7.87
N GLY A 51 21.60 11.89 -8.68
CA GLY A 51 22.63 12.91 -8.44
C GLY A 51 22.07 14.33 -8.46
N LEU A 52 21.12 14.63 -9.37
CA LEU A 52 20.41 15.91 -9.35
C LEU A 52 19.59 16.08 -8.07
N SER A 53 18.83 15.06 -7.69
CA SER A 53 18.02 15.07 -6.46
C SER A 53 18.88 15.26 -5.21
N GLU A 54 19.98 14.52 -5.08
CA GLU A 54 20.94 14.64 -3.99
C GLU A 54 21.57 16.05 -3.93
N GLY A 55 21.95 16.60 -5.09
CA GLY A 55 22.47 17.96 -5.19
C GLY A 55 21.47 19.00 -4.70
N LEU A 56 20.20 18.88 -5.07
CA LEU A 56 19.12 19.76 -4.63
C LEU A 56 18.84 19.63 -3.12
N ILE A 57 18.78 18.41 -2.60
CA ILE A 57 18.59 18.15 -1.16
C ILE A 57 19.75 18.75 -0.36
N THR A 58 20.99 18.49 -0.79
CA THR A 58 22.20 18.98 -0.12
C THR A 58 22.27 20.50 -0.15
N PHE A 59 22.03 21.10 -1.32
CA PHE A 59 22.04 22.54 -1.47
C PHE A 59 20.98 23.22 -0.60
N THR A 60 19.75 22.73 -0.60
CA THR A 60 18.66 23.33 0.20
C THR A 60 18.88 23.17 1.71
N ARG A 61 19.46 22.05 2.16
CA ARG A 61 19.84 21.85 3.58
C ARG A 61 20.79 22.94 4.11
N ILE A 62 21.63 23.55 3.26
CA ILE A 62 22.51 24.67 3.66
C ILE A 62 21.68 25.87 4.15
N PHE A 63 20.53 26.11 3.52
CA PHE A 63 19.65 27.25 3.85
C PHE A 63 18.52 26.87 4.81
N SER A 64 18.17 25.59 4.89
CA SER A 64 17.08 25.07 5.73
C SER A 64 17.44 23.68 6.27
N PRO A 65 18.22 23.59 7.36
CA PRO A 65 18.73 22.32 7.88
C PRO A 65 17.65 21.34 8.34
N GLU A 66 16.55 21.85 8.89
CA GLU A 66 15.45 21.03 9.45
C GLU A 66 14.32 20.74 8.44
N ALA A 67 14.34 21.40 7.29
CA ALA A 67 13.34 21.24 6.24
C ALA A 67 14.04 21.32 4.88
N ALA A 68 14.62 20.19 4.48
CA ALA A 68 15.25 20.04 3.17
C ALA A 68 14.23 20.28 2.02
N CYS A 69 14.69 20.17 0.76
CA CYS A 69 13.83 20.34 -0.41
C CYS A 69 12.58 19.45 -0.36
N GLU A 70 11.40 20.04 -0.47
CA GLU A 70 10.12 19.31 -0.57
C GLU A 70 9.60 19.24 -2.01
N VAL A 71 9.77 20.33 -2.76
CA VAL A 71 9.21 20.51 -4.10
C VAL A 71 10.15 21.38 -4.94
N ILE A 72 10.37 20.98 -6.19
CA ILE A 72 10.92 21.85 -7.24
C ILE A 72 9.93 21.91 -8.41
N GLU A 73 9.54 23.12 -8.76
CA GLU A 73 8.74 23.38 -9.95
C GLU A 73 9.62 23.93 -11.08
N ALA A 74 9.82 23.13 -12.11
CA ALA A 74 10.41 23.59 -13.37
C ALA A 74 9.31 23.86 -14.41
N GLU A 75 9.71 24.38 -15.57
CA GLU A 75 8.81 24.66 -16.68
C GLU A 75 8.14 23.39 -17.21
N ARG A 76 8.91 22.30 -17.35
CA ARG A 76 8.44 21.03 -17.93
C ARG A 76 8.18 19.93 -16.91
N HIS A 77 8.77 20.01 -15.72
CA HIS A 77 8.69 18.93 -14.73
C HIS A 77 8.42 19.50 -13.34
N SER A 78 7.76 18.71 -12.49
CA SER A 78 7.72 18.93 -11.06
C SER A 78 8.41 17.77 -10.35
N HIS A 79 9.25 18.09 -9.38
CA HIS A 79 9.93 17.12 -8.53
C HIS A 79 9.33 17.23 -7.13
N VAL A 80 8.92 16.11 -6.56
CA VAL A 80 8.40 16.01 -5.20
C VAL A 80 9.30 15.11 -4.40
N PHE A 81 9.72 15.60 -3.25
CA PHE A 81 10.71 14.99 -2.39
C PHE A 81 10.09 14.64 -1.05
N TYR A 82 10.44 13.45 -0.54
CA TYR A 82 10.02 12.99 0.76
C TYR A 82 11.16 12.19 1.39
N GLU A 83 11.68 12.68 2.52
CA GLU A 83 12.59 11.92 3.38
C GLU A 83 11.74 10.89 4.13
N ALA A 84 11.78 9.64 3.65
CA ALA A 84 10.97 8.56 4.20
C ALA A 84 11.51 8.12 5.57
N GLU A 85 12.83 7.95 5.64
CA GLU A 85 13.60 7.71 6.85
C GLU A 85 14.86 8.59 6.75
N PRO A 86 15.60 8.85 7.84
CA PRO A 86 16.82 9.67 7.77
C PRO A 86 17.71 9.21 6.62
N ASP A 87 18.15 10.12 5.76
CA ASP A 87 19.00 9.84 4.59
C ASP A 87 18.41 8.94 3.49
N ILE A 88 17.20 8.39 3.68
CA ILE A 88 16.50 7.56 2.69
C ILE A 88 15.39 8.39 2.07
N TRP A 89 15.57 8.71 0.79
CA TRP A 89 14.73 9.64 0.07
C TRP A 89 13.89 8.93 -0.96
N MET A 90 12.61 9.32 -1.03
CA MET A 90 11.72 9.02 -2.14
C MET A 90 11.52 10.29 -2.97
N VAL A 91 11.68 10.17 -4.28
CA VAL A 91 11.52 11.30 -5.20
C VAL A 91 10.63 10.89 -6.37
N MET A 92 9.58 11.69 -6.61
CA MET A 92 8.71 11.56 -7.75
C MET A 92 8.91 12.75 -8.69
N ILE A 93 9.15 12.46 -9.97
CA ILE A 93 9.29 13.46 -11.02
C ILE A 93 8.13 13.25 -11.99
N VAL A 94 7.34 14.30 -12.22
CA VAL A 94 6.22 14.27 -13.16
C VAL A 94 6.43 15.30 -14.26
N GLU A 95 6.21 14.92 -15.50
CA GLU A 95 6.14 15.85 -16.62
C GLU A 95 4.83 16.64 -16.57
N LYS A 96 4.94 17.96 -16.67
CA LYS A 96 3.81 18.87 -16.76
C LYS A 96 3.21 18.71 -18.16
N SER A 97 1.99 18.19 -18.22
CA SER A 97 1.24 18.18 -19.46
C SER A 97 0.73 19.60 -19.77
N LYS A 98 0.66 19.93 -21.06
CA LYS A 98 0.11 21.20 -21.56
C LYS A 98 -1.42 21.24 -21.49
N GLU A 99 -2.06 20.11 -21.19
CA GLU A 99 -3.50 20.01 -21.03
C GLU A 99 -3.91 20.46 -19.62
N PRO A 100 -4.90 21.36 -19.48
CA PRO A 100 -5.33 21.87 -18.17
C PRO A 100 -5.91 20.79 -17.24
N GLU A 101 -6.26 19.61 -17.78
CA GLU A 101 -6.76 18.47 -17.01
C GLU A 101 -5.65 17.69 -16.29
N ALA A 102 -4.38 17.96 -16.60
CA ALA A 102 -3.22 17.30 -16.02
C ALA A 102 -2.43 18.22 -15.06
N ILE A 103 -3.07 19.27 -14.55
CA ILE A 103 -2.51 20.06 -13.45
C ILE A 103 -2.52 19.18 -12.20
N TRP A 104 -1.34 18.71 -11.83
CA TRP A 104 -1.13 17.87 -10.65
C TRP A 104 -1.16 18.71 -9.38
N ARG A 105 -1.82 18.22 -8.33
CA ARG A 105 -1.69 18.82 -6.99
C ARG A 105 -0.42 18.27 -6.35
N ILE A 106 0.60 19.12 -6.22
CA ILE A 106 1.93 18.72 -5.74
C ILE A 106 1.84 18.09 -4.34
N ASP A 107 1.05 18.67 -3.44
CA ASP A 107 0.81 18.09 -2.11
C ASP A 107 0.22 16.68 -2.21
N ALA A 108 -0.68 16.43 -3.15
CA ALA A 108 -1.27 15.11 -3.36
C ALA A 108 -0.25 14.09 -3.87
N LEU A 109 0.72 14.50 -4.70
CA LEU A 109 1.83 13.64 -5.13
C LEU A 109 2.77 13.30 -3.95
N ARG A 110 2.99 14.27 -3.05
CA ARG A 110 3.78 14.02 -1.83
C ARG A 110 3.05 13.05 -0.89
N GLU A 111 1.73 13.17 -0.76
CA GLU A 111 0.93 12.21 0.01
C GLU A 111 0.94 10.80 -0.61
N VAL A 112 1.10 10.65 -1.93
CA VAL A 112 1.35 9.34 -2.56
C VAL A 112 2.68 8.74 -2.05
N LEU A 113 3.75 9.51 -2.00
CA LEU A 113 5.04 9.03 -1.48
C LEU A 113 4.94 8.59 -0.02
N LYS A 114 4.27 9.41 0.82
CA LYS A 114 4.03 9.08 2.23
C LYS A 114 3.18 7.83 2.39
N GLU A 115 2.14 7.65 1.57
CA GLU A 115 1.27 6.48 1.58
C GLU A 115 2.01 5.20 1.18
N ILE A 116 2.85 5.27 0.13
CA ILE A 116 3.71 4.13 -0.27
C ILE A 116 4.61 3.73 0.91
N HIS A 117 5.29 4.70 1.53
CA HIS A 117 6.18 4.43 2.65
C HIS A 117 5.46 3.88 3.87
N SER A 118 4.34 4.49 4.27
CA SER A 118 3.60 4.08 5.47
C SER A 118 2.99 2.68 5.33
N LEU A 119 2.46 2.35 4.15
CA LEU A 119 2.00 0.99 3.84
C LEU A 119 3.18 0.01 3.78
N PHE A 120 4.32 0.40 3.21
CA PHE A 120 5.51 -0.46 3.19
C PHE A 120 5.96 -0.81 4.62
N MET A 121 6.08 0.19 5.49
CA MET A 121 6.43 -0.01 6.90
C MET A 121 5.44 -0.92 7.63
N MET A 122 4.14 -0.77 7.37
CA MET A 122 3.10 -1.61 7.98
C MET A 122 3.27 -3.11 7.68
N PHE A 123 3.88 -3.49 6.54
CA PHE A 123 4.05 -4.91 6.17
C PHE A 123 5.48 -5.42 6.28
N HIS A 124 6.47 -4.57 6.02
CA HIS A 124 7.87 -4.97 5.90
C HIS A 124 8.77 -4.39 7.01
N GLY A 125 8.26 -3.44 7.80
CA GLY A 125 9.06 -2.64 8.73
C GLY A 125 9.88 -1.57 8.00
N SER A 126 10.82 -0.95 8.72
CA SER A 126 11.65 0.12 8.16
C SER A 126 12.59 -0.40 7.06
N ILE A 127 12.77 0.43 6.02
CA ILE A 127 13.75 0.26 4.96
C ILE A 127 15.14 0.16 5.59
N ARG A 128 15.45 0.99 6.60
CA ARG A 128 16.70 0.91 7.36
C ARG A 128 16.92 -0.45 7.99
N ALA A 129 15.92 -1.03 8.65
CA ALA A 129 16.08 -2.34 9.28
C ALA A 129 16.32 -3.46 8.24
N LEU A 130 15.77 -3.34 7.03
CA LEU A 130 16.10 -4.27 5.93
C LEU A 130 17.54 -4.08 5.44
N LEU A 131 18.01 -2.85 5.35
CA LEU A 131 19.38 -2.51 4.98
C LEU A 131 20.40 -2.99 6.04
N ASP A 132 20.07 -2.87 7.32
CA ASP A 132 20.93 -3.32 8.40
C ASP A 132 21.06 -4.85 8.44
N LYS A 133 20.00 -5.57 8.04
CA LYS A 133 20.02 -7.04 7.88
C LYS A 133 20.89 -7.48 6.72
N GLU A 134 20.84 -6.76 5.60
CA GLU A 134 21.63 -7.06 4.42
C GLU A 134 22.19 -5.77 3.79
N PRO A 135 23.42 -5.37 4.17
CA PRO A 135 24.02 -4.11 3.72
C PRO A 135 24.14 -3.98 2.19
N GLY A 136 24.23 -5.11 1.47
CA GLY A 136 24.23 -5.14 0.00
C GLY A 136 22.95 -4.57 -0.62
N GLY A 137 21.84 -4.49 0.13
CA GLY A 137 20.57 -3.94 -0.33
C GLY A 137 19.79 -4.82 -1.30
N GLY A 138 20.25 -6.05 -1.58
CA GLY A 138 19.54 -7.01 -2.42
C GLY A 138 18.18 -7.34 -1.81
N LEU A 139 18.15 -7.65 -0.52
CA LEU A 139 16.92 -7.85 0.25
C LEU A 139 15.98 -6.64 0.14
N THR A 140 16.47 -5.43 0.41
CA THR A 140 15.66 -4.20 0.36
C THR A 140 15.05 -3.97 -1.03
N ARG A 141 15.84 -4.14 -2.10
CA ARG A 141 15.36 -4.04 -3.49
C ARG A 141 14.30 -5.10 -3.80
N ALA A 142 14.51 -6.34 -3.34
CA ALA A 142 13.58 -7.45 -3.52
C ALA A 142 12.23 -7.21 -2.83
N HIS A 143 12.21 -6.44 -1.74
CA HIS A 143 10.97 -6.02 -1.07
C HIS A 143 10.32 -4.80 -1.72
N LEU A 144 11.09 -3.74 -1.99
CA LEU A 144 10.56 -2.48 -2.53
C LEU A 144 9.98 -2.64 -3.93
N TYR A 145 10.66 -3.36 -4.81
CA TYR A 145 10.25 -3.46 -6.22
C TYR A 145 8.84 -4.05 -6.41
N PRO A 146 8.55 -5.29 -5.98
CA PRO A 146 7.23 -5.86 -6.16
C PRO A 146 6.14 -5.07 -5.41
N PHE A 147 6.45 -4.53 -4.23
CA PHE A 147 5.52 -3.76 -3.42
C PHE A 147 5.05 -2.48 -4.15
N ILE A 148 5.99 -1.68 -4.64
CA ILE A 148 5.67 -0.41 -5.31
C ILE A 148 5.03 -0.70 -6.67
N MET A 149 5.46 -1.75 -7.38
CA MET A 149 4.82 -2.15 -8.65
C MET A 149 3.36 -2.59 -8.45
N ASP A 150 3.06 -3.30 -7.37
CA ASP A 150 1.69 -3.67 -7.02
C ASP A 150 0.86 -2.43 -6.66
N TYR A 151 1.44 -1.47 -5.94
CA TYR A 151 0.80 -0.19 -5.64
C TYR A 151 0.54 0.65 -6.91
N LEU A 152 1.53 0.83 -7.78
CA LEU A 152 1.40 1.63 -9.00
C LEU A 152 0.40 1.03 -9.99
N ARG A 153 0.16 -0.28 -9.94
CA ARG A 153 -0.85 -0.96 -10.78
C ARG A 153 -2.26 -0.40 -10.55
N ASP A 154 -2.58 0.03 -9.34
CA ASP A 154 -3.87 0.67 -9.01
C ASP A 154 -4.10 1.98 -9.78
N PHE A 155 -3.03 2.59 -10.29
CA PHE A 155 -3.04 3.85 -11.04
C PHE A 155 -2.96 3.63 -12.56
N LEU A 156 -2.69 2.41 -13.01
CA LEU A 156 -2.58 2.11 -14.43
C LEU A 156 -3.96 1.95 -15.07
N VAL A 157 -4.22 2.75 -16.10
CA VAL A 157 -5.38 2.61 -16.99
C VAL A 157 -4.86 2.27 -18.38
N GLY A 158 -4.88 0.98 -18.70
CA GLY A 158 -4.21 0.47 -19.90
C GLY A 158 -2.69 0.63 -19.74
N LYS A 159 -2.07 1.46 -20.59
CA LYS A 159 -0.63 1.77 -20.55
C LYS A 159 -0.31 3.10 -19.88
N LYS A 160 -1.32 3.88 -19.48
CA LYS A 160 -1.14 5.24 -18.94
C LYS A 160 -1.29 5.22 -17.42
N LEU A 161 -0.33 5.85 -16.74
CA LEU A 161 -0.41 6.12 -15.30
C LEU A 161 -1.33 7.33 -15.07
N LEU A 162 -2.41 7.14 -14.32
CA LEU A 162 -3.30 8.23 -13.90
C LEU A 162 -2.97 8.64 -12.47
N LEU A 163 -2.09 9.62 -12.33
CA LEU A 163 -1.79 10.23 -11.05
C LEU A 163 -2.96 11.12 -10.58
N PRO A 164 -2.99 11.54 -9.30
CA PRO A 164 -4.05 12.41 -8.78
C PRO A 164 -4.04 13.79 -9.45
N SER A 165 -5.03 14.07 -10.30
CA SER A 165 -5.19 15.37 -10.96
C SER A 165 -6.02 16.35 -10.13
N PHE A 166 -5.97 17.65 -10.45
CA PHE A 166 -6.83 18.65 -9.83
C PHE A 166 -8.34 18.30 -9.89
N ARG A 167 -8.80 17.62 -10.94
CA ARG A 167 -10.21 17.20 -11.09
C ARG A 167 -10.60 16.03 -10.20
N ASP A 168 -9.65 15.16 -9.86
CA ASP A 168 -9.88 13.99 -9.00
C ASP A 168 -9.86 14.34 -7.50
N CYS A 169 -9.46 15.57 -7.14
CA CYS A 169 -9.00 15.94 -5.79
C CYS A 169 -9.87 17.00 -5.08
N LEU A 170 -11.15 16.71 -4.85
CA LEU A 170 -11.87 17.37 -3.73
C LEU A 170 -11.82 16.57 -2.42
N LYS A 171 -11.40 15.30 -2.47
CA LYS A 171 -11.09 14.48 -1.29
C LYS A 171 -9.59 14.29 -1.22
N GLU A 172 -8.99 14.72 -0.12
CA GLU A 172 -7.56 14.60 0.12
C GLU A 172 -7.17 13.10 0.21
N ARG A 173 -6.00 12.74 -0.32
CA ARG A 173 -5.41 11.42 -0.10
C ARG A 173 -5.06 11.27 1.37
N ARG A 174 -5.02 10.02 1.86
CA ARG A 174 -4.86 9.73 3.29
C ARG A 174 -5.96 10.32 4.20
N THR A 175 -7.07 10.78 3.64
CA THR A 175 -8.25 11.19 4.41
C THR A 175 -9.18 10.02 4.67
N VAL A 176 -9.55 9.85 5.93
CA VAL A 176 -10.52 8.85 6.37
C VAL A 176 -11.92 9.46 6.34
N GLN A 177 -12.83 8.86 5.59
CA GLN A 177 -14.22 9.29 5.55
C GLN A 177 -15.02 8.57 6.64
N MET A 178 -15.45 9.32 7.65
CA MET A 178 -16.31 8.82 8.71
C MET A 178 -17.76 8.71 8.23
N LEU A 179 -18.43 7.59 8.52
CA LEU A 179 -19.87 7.48 8.39
C LEU A 179 -20.54 8.22 9.55
N THR A 180 -21.39 9.19 9.24
CA THR A 180 -22.22 9.84 10.25
C THR A 180 -23.33 8.87 10.68
N VAL A 181 -23.22 8.34 11.88
CA VAL A 181 -24.21 7.43 12.47
C VAL A 181 -25.15 8.17 13.42
N GLY A 182 -26.43 7.77 13.44
CA GLY A 182 -27.38 8.28 14.42
C GLY A 182 -27.02 7.83 15.85
N ARG A 183 -27.58 8.49 16.86
CA ARG A 183 -27.29 8.22 18.28
C ARG A 183 -27.42 6.74 18.66
N GLU A 184 -28.50 6.08 18.25
CA GLU A 184 -28.74 4.68 18.60
C GLU A 184 -27.74 3.75 17.91
N ALA A 185 -27.46 3.98 16.63
CA ALA A 185 -26.43 3.24 15.90
C ALA A 185 -25.03 3.44 16.51
N ALA A 186 -24.71 4.63 17.01
CA ALA A 186 -23.45 4.90 17.69
C ALA A 186 -23.29 4.08 18.98
N ILE A 187 -24.37 3.90 19.76
CA ILE A 187 -24.36 3.08 20.98
C ILE A 187 -24.15 1.61 20.64
N GLU A 188 -24.80 1.11 19.58
CA GLU A 188 -24.61 -0.26 19.10
C GLU A 188 -23.19 -0.50 18.59
N VAL A 189 -22.63 0.45 17.83
CA VAL A 189 -21.22 0.40 17.39
C VAL A 189 -20.28 0.35 18.58
N GLN A 190 -20.50 1.16 19.62
CA GLN A 190 -19.69 1.13 20.84
C GLN A 190 -19.82 -0.20 21.59
N THR A 191 -21.01 -0.79 21.61
CA THR A 191 -21.23 -2.12 22.20
C THR A 191 -20.47 -3.19 21.41
N LEU A 192 -20.50 -3.11 20.07
CA LEU A 192 -19.73 -4.00 19.22
C LEU A 192 -18.21 -3.85 19.43
N VAL A 193 -17.69 -2.62 19.57
CA VAL A 193 -16.27 -2.39 19.85
C VAL A 193 -15.86 -3.11 21.15
N ARG A 194 -16.61 -2.92 22.24
CA ARG A 194 -16.32 -3.59 23.52
C ARG A 194 -16.41 -5.12 23.41
N LEU A 195 -17.33 -5.62 22.60
CA LEU A 195 -17.47 -7.05 22.34
C LEU A 195 -16.24 -7.59 21.60
N LEU A 196 -15.77 -6.89 20.57
CA LEU A 196 -14.57 -7.24 19.82
C LEU A 196 -13.34 -7.26 20.73
N GLU A 197 -13.19 -6.26 21.61
CA GLU A 197 -12.12 -6.22 22.61
C GLU A 197 -12.20 -7.41 23.58
N SER A 198 -13.40 -7.76 24.06
CA SER A 198 -13.60 -8.90 24.97
C SER A 198 -13.38 -10.26 24.31
N SER A 199 -13.50 -10.35 22.98
CA SER A 199 -13.36 -11.61 22.22
C SER A 199 -11.93 -12.14 22.19
N ALA A 200 -10.96 -11.32 22.60
CA ALA A 200 -9.56 -11.72 22.74
C ALA A 200 -9.14 -11.94 24.20
N GLY A 201 -10.10 -12.07 25.11
CA GLY A 201 -9.84 -12.22 26.54
C GLY A 201 -9.20 -10.96 27.14
N ASN A 202 -8.06 -11.12 27.81
CA ASN A 202 -7.33 -10.01 28.44
C ASN A 202 -6.34 -9.31 27.49
N ALA A 203 -6.24 -9.74 26.22
CA ALA A 203 -5.33 -9.15 25.26
C ALA A 203 -5.86 -7.79 24.78
N PRO A 204 -5.08 -6.71 24.84
CA PRO A 204 -5.49 -5.40 24.33
C PRO A 204 -5.59 -5.48 22.79
N CYS A 205 -6.79 -5.69 22.27
CA CYS A 205 -7.03 -5.73 20.84
C CYS A 205 -7.45 -4.38 20.31
N SER A 206 -7.03 -4.09 19.08
CA SER A 206 -7.50 -2.92 18.35
C SER A 206 -8.50 -3.32 17.29
N SER A 207 -9.43 -2.43 16.98
CA SER A 207 -10.45 -2.69 15.97
C SER A 207 -10.62 -1.52 14.99
N LEU A 208 -11.02 -1.86 13.78
CA LEU A 208 -11.43 -0.92 12.74
C LEU A 208 -12.70 -1.47 12.06
N ILE A 209 -13.75 -0.67 12.06
CA ILE A 209 -15.09 -1.05 11.58
C ILE A 209 -15.44 -0.20 10.37
N LEU A 210 -15.70 -0.86 9.25
CA LEU A 210 -16.06 -0.22 7.98
C LEU A 210 -17.46 -0.63 7.56
N PHE A 211 -18.21 0.32 6.99
CA PHE A 211 -19.40 0.05 6.21
C PHE A 211 -19.13 0.48 4.77
N GLN A 212 -19.08 -0.48 3.85
CA GLN A 212 -18.52 -0.28 2.51
C GLN A 212 -17.09 0.29 2.62
N ASP A 213 -16.84 1.49 2.09
CA ASP A 213 -15.56 2.19 2.15
C ASP A 213 -15.56 3.36 3.15
N LEU A 214 -16.50 3.37 4.12
CA LEU A 214 -16.62 4.42 5.13
C LEU A 214 -16.25 3.89 6.52
N LEU A 215 -15.46 4.66 7.26
CA LEU A 215 -15.07 4.34 8.63
C LEU A 215 -16.23 4.61 9.58
N VAL A 216 -16.64 3.60 10.34
CA VAL A 216 -17.68 3.71 11.36
C VAL A 216 -17.05 3.94 12.74
N SER A 217 -16.01 3.18 13.07
CA SER A 217 -15.30 3.29 14.34
C SER A 217 -13.89 2.73 14.23
N THR A 218 -12.97 3.26 15.04
CA THR A 218 -11.63 2.72 15.22
C THR A 218 -11.14 2.95 16.64
N THR A 219 -10.29 2.04 17.13
CA THR A 219 -9.56 2.21 18.38
C THR A 219 -8.06 2.47 18.14
N LEU A 220 -7.64 2.60 16.89
CA LEU A 220 -6.25 2.83 16.50
C LEU A 220 -5.86 4.31 16.63
N SER A 221 -4.55 4.55 16.66
CA SER A 221 -4.01 5.90 16.50
C SER A 221 -4.44 6.50 15.15
N PRO A 222 -4.49 7.85 14.99
CA PRO A 222 -4.86 8.45 13.71
C PRO A 222 -3.98 7.99 12.54
N GLU A 223 -2.68 7.82 12.75
CA GLU A 223 -1.74 7.40 11.72
C GLU A 223 -1.95 5.93 11.31
N ASP A 224 -2.09 5.03 12.27
CA ASP A 224 -2.36 3.61 12.00
C ASP A 224 -3.75 3.42 11.39
N THR A 225 -4.74 4.24 11.80
CA THR A 225 -6.08 4.26 11.21
C THR A 225 -6.00 4.56 9.72
N VAL A 226 -5.27 5.60 9.33
CA VAL A 226 -5.13 5.99 7.91
C VAL A 226 -4.52 4.84 7.09
N ASN A 227 -3.46 4.20 7.59
CA ASN A 227 -2.76 3.13 6.89
C ASN A 227 -3.65 1.89 6.73
N LEU A 228 -4.29 1.45 7.82
CA LEU A 228 -5.15 0.27 7.80
C LEU A 228 -6.44 0.51 7.01
N PHE A 229 -7.04 1.70 7.13
CA PHE A 229 -8.19 2.12 6.32
C PHE A 229 -7.84 2.09 4.83
N THR A 230 -6.70 2.66 4.44
CA THR A 230 -6.23 2.68 3.06
C THR A 230 -6.06 1.26 2.53
N TYR A 231 -5.37 0.39 3.28
CA TYR A 231 -5.22 -1.01 2.89
C TYR A 231 -6.55 -1.75 2.80
N ALA A 232 -7.47 -1.50 3.74
CA ALA A 232 -8.78 -2.13 3.74
C ALA A 232 -9.59 -1.78 2.49
N VAL A 233 -9.64 -0.50 2.11
CA VAL A 233 -10.33 -0.08 0.89
C VAL A 233 -9.61 -0.57 -0.37
N LEU A 234 -8.28 -0.72 -0.31
CA LEU A 234 -7.49 -1.29 -1.41
C LEU A 234 -7.76 -2.78 -1.62
N ARG A 235 -7.94 -3.58 -0.56
CA ARG A 235 -7.88 -5.06 -0.67
C ARG A 235 -8.93 -5.84 0.12
N LEU A 236 -9.55 -5.26 1.15
CA LEU A 236 -10.36 -5.98 2.14
C LEU A 236 -11.85 -5.63 2.13
N THR A 237 -12.33 -4.56 1.49
CA THR A 237 -13.77 -4.24 1.47
C THR A 237 -14.53 -5.13 0.48
N PRO A 238 -15.86 -5.31 0.63
CA PRO A 238 -16.66 -6.09 -0.33
C PRO A 238 -16.54 -5.55 -1.76
N LEU A 239 -16.33 -4.24 -1.92
CA LEU A 239 -16.10 -3.62 -3.23
C LEU A 239 -14.74 -4.06 -3.80
N ALA A 240 -13.68 -4.08 -2.99
CA ALA A 240 -12.36 -4.57 -3.40
C ALA A 240 -12.38 -6.07 -3.78
N LEU A 241 -13.26 -6.88 -3.18
CA LEU A 241 -13.38 -8.31 -3.49
C LEU A 241 -14.30 -8.63 -4.67
N SER A 242 -15.39 -7.86 -4.83
CA SER A 242 -16.44 -8.14 -5.83
C SER A 242 -16.13 -7.55 -7.21
N SER A 243 -15.34 -6.49 -7.22
CA SER A 243 -15.03 -5.78 -8.44
C SER A 243 -13.53 -5.88 -8.70
N GLY A 244 -13.15 -6.37 -9.88
CA GLY A 244 -11.89 -5.95 -10.49
C GLY A 244 -11.88 -4.45 -10.83
N ALA A 245 -12.75 -3.64 -10.19
CA ALA A 245 -12.85 -2.21 -10.38
C ALA A 245 -11.83 -1.54 -9.46
N ARG A 246 -11.09 -0.63 -10.09
CA ARG A 246 -9.99 0.14 -9.53
C ARG A 246 -10.38 0.73 -8.18
N SER A 247 -9.64 0.35 -7.13
CA SER A 247 -9.90 0.60 -5.70
C SER A 247 -10.09 2.06 -5.26
N TRP A 248 -9.96 3.02 -6.18
CA TRP A 248 -10.06 4.45 -5.90
C TRP A 248 -11.35 5.08 -6.45
N SER A 249 -12.40 4.30 -6.73
CA SER A 249 -13.69 4.80 -7.22
C SER A 249 -14.34 5.83 -6.28
N TYR A 250 -14.01 5.83 -4.99
CA TYR A 250 -14.49 6.83 -4.03
C TYR A 250 -13.83 8.22 -4.20
N LEU A 251 -12.63 8.31 -4.77
CA LEU A 251 -12.01 9.57 -5.20
C LEU A 251 -12.65 10.06 -6.50
N ARG A 252 -13.11 9.15 -7.37
CA ARG A 252 -13.67 9.45 -8.69
C ARG A 252 -15.15 9.87 -8.67
N LYS A 253 -15.83 9.87 -7.52
CA LYS A 253 -17.26 10.20 -7.44
C LYS A 253 -17.49 11.73 -7.46
N GLY A 254 -17.17 12.36 -8.59
CA GLY A 254 -17.76 13.62 -9.04
C GLY A 254 -18.91 13.31 -10.01
N ASN A 255 -20.05 13.98 -9.84
CA ASN A 255 -21.29 13.74 -10.60
C ASN A 255 -21.04 13.62 -12.12
N THR A 256 -21.04 12.39 -12.61
CA THR A 256 -21.23 12.10 -14.04
C THR A 256 -22.42 11.17 -14.14
N SER A 257 -23.47 11.69 -14.76
CA SER A 257 -24.67 10.93 -15.12
C SER A 257 -24.26 9.68 -15.90
N SER A 258 -24.75 8.55 -15.43
CA SER A 258 -24.66 7.26 -16.10
C SER A 258 -25.15 7.36 -17.55
N HIS A 259 -24.23 7.21 -18.50
CA HIS A 259 -24.55 6.60 -19.79
C HIS A 259 -23.30 5.92 -20.33
N VAL A 260 -23.55 4.75 -20.91
CA VAL A 260 -22.72 3.92 -21.83
C VAL A 260 -22.48 2.53 -21.23
N THR A 261 -23.42 1.61 -21.46
CA THR A 261 -23.51 0.64 -22.59
C THR A 261 -22.56 -0.54 -22.38
N ALA A 262 -23.18 -1.72 -22.16
CA ALA A 262 -22.53 -3.01 -22.04
C ALA A 262 -21.67 -3.32 -23.28
N GLY A 263 -20.38 -3.59 -23.06
CA GLY A 263 -19.43 -3.99 -24.08
C GLY A 263 -18.54 -5.13 -23.57
N SER A 264 -18.83 -6.33 -24.08
CA SER A 264 -18.08 -7.58 -24.11
C SER A 264 -16.73 -7.68 -23.36
N THR A 265 -16.70 -8.67 -22.47
CA THR A 265 -15.53 -9.31 -21.83
C THR A 265 -14.50 -9.78 -22.87
N LEU A 266 -13.24 -9.37 -22.70
CA LEU A 266 -12.08 -10.01 -23.33
C LEU A 266 -10.97 -10.14 -22.26
N ALA A 267 -10.44 -11.35 -22.12
CA ALA A 267 -9.47 -11.76 -21.12
C ALA A 267 -8.11 -11.04 -21.26
N PRO A 268 -7.38 -10.77 -20.17
CA PRO A 268 -6.01 -10.28 -20.27
C PRO A 268 -5.05 -11.46 -20.45
N SER A 269 -4.50 -11.58 -21.67
CA SER A 269 -3.33 -12.38 -21.98
C SER A 269 -2.04 -11.58 -21.72
N GLY A 270 -1.04 -12.22 -21.11
CA GLY A 270 0.37 -11.82 -21.21
C GLY A 270 1.07 -11.61 -19.87
N SER A 271 1.71 -12.66 -19.37
CA SER A 271 2.70 -12.60 -18.28
C SER A 271 3.95 -11.83 -18.75
N VAL A 272 4.27 -10.73 -18.08
CA VAL A 272 5.53 -10.00 -18.26
C VAL A 272 6.63 -10.76 -17.51
N SER A 273 7.71 -11.06 -18.23
CA SER A 273 8.83 -11.91 -17.80
C SER A 273 9.64 -11.30 -16.63
N GLU A 274 9.69 -11.99 -15.50
CA GLU A 274 10.46 -11.66 -14.27
C GLU A 274 11.93 -12.14 -14.36
N GLN A 275 12.76 -11.60 -15.26
CA GLN A 275 14.10 -12.19 -15.49
C GLN A 275 15.34 -11.28 -15.44
N PHE A 276 15.27 -10.00 -15.03
CA PHE A 276 16.43 -9.10 -15.23
C PHE A 276 17.09 -8.47 -13.99
N TYR A 277 16.86 -8.99 -12.77
CA TYR A 277 17.64 -8.58 -11.58
C TYR A 277 18.52 -9.70 -10.99
N GLY A 278 18.76 -10.78 -11.75
CA GLY A 278 19.74 -11.81 -11.41
C GLY A 278 21.12 -11.44 -11.96
N SER A 279 22.11 -11.34 -11.07
CA SER A 279 23.53 -11.37 -11.40
C SER A 279 23.83 -12.50 -12.40
N GLN A 280 24.66 -12.24 -13.41
CA GLN A 280 25.21 -13.27 -14.30
C GLN A 280 26.03 -14.26 -13.46
N ASP A 281 25.40 -15.37 -13.10
CA ASP A 281 26.09 -16.63 -12.81
C ASP A 281 25.29 -17.76 -13.47
N THR A 282 25.93 -18.43 -14.42
CA THR A 282 25.36 -19.52 -15.20
C THR A 282 25.10 -20.74 -14.32
N SER A 283 23.86 -20.93 -13.86
CA SER A 283 23.33 -22.23 -13.44
C SER A 283 21.80 -22.27 -13.60
N PRO A 284 21.20 -23.38 -14.10
CA PRO A 284 19.76 -23.47 -14.31
C PRO A 284 19.08 -23.95 -13.02
N ALA A 285 18.96 -23.07 -12.03
CA ALA A 285 18.11 -23.27 -10.86
C ALA A 285 17.55 -21.90 -10.46
N GLY A 286 16.23 -21.73 -10.52
CA GLY A 286 15.55 -20.45 -10.23
C GLY A 286 15.85 -19.95 -8.83
N ASP A 287 16.58 -18.83 -8.76
CA ASP A 287 17.11 -18.21 -7.54
C ASP A 287 15.99 -17.47 -6.79
N ASN A 288 15.10 -18.20 -6.13
CA ASN A 288 14.08 -17.67 -5.22
C ASN A 288 14.71 -17.38 -3.84
N ARG A 289 15.78 -16.55 -3.79
CA ARG A 289 16.56 -16.31 -2.57
C ARG A 289 15.78 -15.66 -1.43
N TYR A 290 14.73 -14.90 -1.76
CA TYR A 290 13.93 -14.18 -0.78
C TYR A 290 12.44 -14.49 -0.99
N ARG A 291 11.81 -15.15 -0.01
CA ARG A 291 10.35 -15.31 0.01
C ARG A 291 9.72 -13.99 0.47
N VAL A 292 9.42 -13.12 -0.49
CA VAL A 292 8.85 -11.78 -0.23
C VAL A 292 7.31 -11.86 -0.22
N ILE A 293 6.71 -11.44 0.90
CA ILE A 293 5.25 -11.25 0.98
C ILE A 293 4.83 -10.08 0.08
N ARG A 294 3.73 -10.21 -0.66
CA ARG A 294 3.22 -9.16 -1.56
C ARG A 294 1.80 -8.75 -1.18
N PRO A 295 1.63 -7.95 -0.11
CA PRO A 295 0.33 -7.62 0.49
C PRO A 295 -0.62 -6.88 -0.45
N LEU A 296 -0.08 -6.13 -1.41
CA LEU A 296 -0.85 -5.33 -2.35
C LEU A 296 -1.22 -6.08 -3.64
N GLN A 297 -0.99 -7.40 -3.75
CA GLN A 297 -1.46 -8.15 -4.90
C GLN A 297 -2.99 -8.16 -5.00
N HIS A 298 -3.50 -7.99 -6.22
CA HIS A 298 -4.92 -8.14 -6.51
C HIS A 298 -5.35 -9.60 -6.48
N ASP A 299 -6.64 -9.82 -6.26
CA ASP A 299 -7.31 -11.13 -6.39
C ASP A 299 -6.72 -12.23 -5.49
N LYS A 300 -6.03 -11.83 -4.41
CA LYS A 300 -5.44 -12.74 -3.42
C LYS A 300 -6.30 -12.99 -2.20
N TRP A 301 -7.23 -12.07 -1.93
CA TRP A 301 -8.16 -12.18 -0.83
C TRP A 301 -9.46 -12.86 -1.29
N SER A 302 -10.00 -13.74 -0.46
CA SER A 302 -11.31 -14.32 -0.67
C SER A 302 -12.06 -14.47 0.65
N LYS A 303 -13.39 -14.57 0.57
CA LYS A 303 -14.24 -14.74 1.74
C LYS A 303 -14.38 -16.22 2.10
N GLY A 304 -13.95 -16.58 3.30
CA GLY A 304 -14.13 -17.89 3.90
C GLY A 304 -15.60 -18.22 4.22
N LYS A 305 -15.88 -19.51 4.45
CA LYS A 305 -17.23 -20.00 4.77
C LYS A 305 -17.78 -19.46 6.09
N ASP A 306 -16.86 -19.18 7.02
CA ASP A 306 -17.11 -18.58 8.32
C ASP A 306 -17.23 -17.06 8.26
N GLY A 307 -17.06 -16.43 7.09
CA GLY A 307 -17.13 -14.99 6.88
C GLY A 307 -15.81 -14.24 7.11
N PHE A 308 -14.75 -14.90 7.59
CA PHE A 308 -13.42 -14.32 7.67
C PHE A 308 -12.77 -14.25 6.28
N LEU A 309 -11.92 -13.26 6.07
CA LEU A 309 -11.12 -13.15 4.86
C LEU A 309 -9.88 -14.02 4.96
N ILE A 310 -9.56 -14.73 3.88
CA ILE A 310 -8.42 -15.64 3.76
C ILE A 310 -7.52 -15.21 2.60
N THR A 311 -6.20 -15.40 2.73
CA THR A 311 -5.21 -15.02 1.71
C THR A 311 -3.94 -15.85 1.77
N ASP A 312 -3.46 -16.36 0.64
CA ASP A 312 -2.23 -17.17 0.58
C ASP A 312 -0.92 -16.36 0.65
N ILE A 313 -1.01 -15.02 0.74
CA ILE A 313 0.14 -14.10 0.66
C ILE A 313 1.19 -14.38 1.74
N TRP A 314 0.76 -14.69 2.98
CA TRP A 314 1.67 -14.99 4.10
C TRP A 314 2.09 -16.47 4.16
N GLY A 315 1.61 -17.28 3.22
CA GLY A 315 1.90 -18.71 3.15
C GLY A 315 0.88 -19.61 3.86
N VAL A 316 1.28 -20.86 4.01
CA VAL A 316 0.53 -21.94 4.69
C VAL A 316 1.41 -22.42 5.84
N ASP A 317 0.80 -22.73 6.98
CA ASP A 317 1.52 -23.16 8.18
C ASP A 317 2.27 -24.48 7.94
N VAL A 318 3.45 -24.62 8.54
CA VAL A 318 4.34 -25.78 8.35
C VAL A 318 3.78 -26.97 9.13
N GLY A 319 2.94 -27.76 8.46
CA GLY A 319 2.32 -28.96 9.04
C GLY A 319 0.79 -28.93 9.09
N GLY A 320 0.17 -27.83 8.67
CA GLY A 320 -1.29 -27.67 8.54
C GLY A 320 -1.74 -27.48 7.09
N SER A 321 -3.05 -27.57 6.86
CA SER A 321 -3.70 -27.10 5.61
C SER A 321 -4.17 -25.66 5.71
N ASP A 322 -4.01 -25.02 6.87
CA ASP A 322 -4.54 -23.70 7.16
C ASP A 322 -3.55 -22.59 6.74
N VAL A 323 -4.13 -21.55 6.15
CA VAL A 323 -3.45 -20.35 5.69
C VAL A 323 -3.00 -19.52 6.90
N THR A 324 -1.77 -19.00 6.86
CA THR A 324 -1.23 -18.19 7.96
C THR A 324 -1.98 -16.87 8.09
N THR A 325 -2.23 -16.45 9.33
CA THR A 325 -2.92 -15.20 9.61
C THR A 325 -1.98 -14.03 9.25
N PRO A 326 -2.46 -13.04 8.46
CA PRO A 326 -1.65 -11.90 8.08
C PRO A 326 -1.13 -11.11 9.28
N ILE A 327 0.10 -10.62 9.19
CA ILE A 327 0.76 -9.84 10.23
C ILE A 327 1.03 -8.44 9.71
N VAL A 328 0.71 -7.44 10.52
CA VAL A 328 1.00 -6.02 10.27
C VAL A 328 1.76 -5.41 11.45
N TRP A 329 2.49 -4.34 11.19
CA TRP A 329 3.19 -3.52 12.18
C TRP A 329 2.40 -2.24 12.44
N LEU A 330 2.09 -1.95 13.71
CA LEU A 330 1.54 -0.66 14.12
C LEU A 330 2.66 0.28 14.53
N GLN A 331 2.65 1.48 13.98
CA GLN A 331 3.71 2.46 14.22
C GLN A 331 3.61 3.08 15.61
N HIS A 332 2.38 3.35 16.08
CA HIS A 332 2.21 4.01 17.38
C HIS A 332 2.63 3.13 18.56
N THR A 333 2.33 1.82 18.50
CA THR A 333 2.66 0.88 19.58
C THR A 333 3.97 0.16 19.36
N GLU A 334 4.60 0.30 18.19
CA GLU A 334 5.80 -0.45 17.78
C GLU A 334 5.65 -1.98 17.97
N GLU A 335 4.46 -2.50 17.63
CA GLU A 335 4.14 -3.91 17.82
C GLU A 335 3.64 -4.58 16.54
N ARG A 336 3.91 -5.88 16.45
CA ARG A 336 3.32 -6.74 15.41
C ARG A 336 1.96 -7.24 15.87
N MET A 337 0.98 -7.13 14.98
CA MET A 337 -0.41 -7.53 15.19
C MET A 337 -0.82 -8.57 14.15
N TYR A 338 -1.55 -9.59 14.58
CA TYR A 338 -2.34 -10.42 13.68
C TYR A 338 -3.53 -9.63 13.16
N LEU A 339 -3.76 -9.66 11.84
CA LEU A 339 -4.88 -9.01 11.18
C LEU A 339 -5.95 -10.04 10.83
N CYS A 340 -7.08 -9.94 11.52
CA CYS A 340 -8.27 -10.75 11.26
C CYS A 340 -9.37 -9.86 10.68
N ALA A 341 -9.64 -10.00 9.38
CA ALA A 341 -10.73 -9.30 8.71
C ALA A 341 -11.95 -10.22 8.56
N TYR A 342 -13.11 -9.74 8.97
CA TYR A 342 -14.38 -10.45 8.94
C TYR A 342 -15.44 -9.62 8.21
N GLN A 343 -16.19 -10.26 7.32
CA GLN A 343 -17.17 -9.57 6.48
C GLN A 343 -18.58 -10.14 6.64
N TYR A 344 -19.54 -9.23 6.79
CA TYR A 344 -20.96 -9.55 6.76
C TYR A 344 -21.75 -8.48 5.99
N LYS A 345 -22.37 -8.88 4.88
CA LYS A 345 -23.01 -7.96 3.92
C LYS A 345 -22.03 -6.82 3.55
N SER A 346 -22.38 -5.58 3.86
CA SER A 346 -21.57 -4.38 3.60
C SER A 346 -20.60 -4.03 4.73
N LEU A 347 -20.64 -4.74 5.87
CA LEU A 347 -19.80 -4.47 7.02
C LEU A 347 -18.48 -5.25 6.92
N THR A 348 -17.37 -4.57 7.17
CA THR A 348 -16.04 -5.19 7.35
C THR A 348 -15.53 -4.84 8.74
N LEU A 349 -15.29 -5.87 9.55
CA LEU A 349 -14.68 -5.76 10.87
C LEU A 349 -13.23 -6.20 10.75
N ILE A 350 -12.29 -5.36 11.16
CA ILE A 350 -10.88 -5.70 11.24
C ILE A 350 -10.49 -5.70 12.71
N LEU A 351 -10.04 -6.86 13.18
CA LEU A 351 -9.51 -7.06 14.52
C LEU A 351 -7.99 -7.24 14.44
N LEU A 352 -7.28 -6.49 15.26
CA LEU A 352 -5.83 -6.54 15.40
C LEU A 352 -5.48 -7.07 16.78
N ILE A 353 -4.73 -8.17 16.82
CA ILE A 353 -4.38 -8.89 18.05
C ILE A 353 -2.86 -8.90 18.20
N PRO A 354 -2.29 -8.41 19.32
CA PRO A 354 -0.84 -8.42 19.51
C PRO A 354 -0.26 -9.82 19.46
N LEU A 355 0.86 -9.99 18.74
CA LEU A 355 1.57 -11.26 18.65
C LEU A 355 2.02 -11.76 20.03
N SER A 356 2.40 -10.83 20.91
CA SER A 356 2.80 -11.09 22.31
C SER A 356 1.67 -11.68 23.16
N SER A 357 0.41 -11.44 22.79
CA SER A 357 -0.75 -11.84 23.58
C SER A 357 -1.28 -13.24 23.25
N ILE A 358 -0.84 -13.84 22.15
CA ILE A 358 -1.32 -15.16 21.71
C ILE A 358 -0.27 -16.23 22.01
N LEU A 359 -0.49 -17.01 23.08
CA LEU A 359 0.43 -18.04 23.56
C LEU A 359 0.65 -19.20 22.56
N ASN A 360 -0.36 -19.53 21.74
CA ASN A 360 -0.34 -20.70 20.84
C ASN A 360 -0.34 -20.33 19.35
N GLY A 361 0.14 -19.12 18.98
CA GLY A 361 0.18 -18.67 17.59
C GLY A 361 -1.17 -18.79 16.88
N GLU A 362 -1.20 -19.44 15.71
CA GLU A 362 -2.41 -19.61 14.89
C GLU A 362 -3.57 -20.30 15.62
N GLN A 363 -3.31 -21.25 16.53
CA GLN A 363 -4.39 -21.90 17.29
C GLN A 363 -5.10 -20.92 18.22
N GLY A 364 -4.34 -19.99 18.81
CA GLY A 364 -4.93 -18.93 19.64
C GLY A 364 -5.70 -17.92 18.80
N VAL A 365 -5.23 -17.59 17.59
CA VAL A 365 -6.00 -16.77 16.63
C VAL A 365 -7.33 -17.44 16.29
N SER A 366 -7.33 -18.73 15.98
CA SER A 366 -8.55 -19.50 15.68
C SER A 366 -9.54 -19.51 16.84
N THR A 367 -9.05 -19.57 18.09
CA THR A 367 -9.88 -19.46 19.29
C THR A 367 -10.58 -18.10 19.38
N VAL A 368 -9.85 -17.01 19.11
CA VAL A 368 -10.42 -15.65 19.08
C VAL A 368 -11.45 -15.50 17.94
N LYS A 369 -11.15 -16.04 16.75
CA LYS A 369 -12.10 -16.06 15.62
C LYS A 369 -13.39 -16.78 15.98
N GLN A 370 -13.31 -17.93 16.68
CA GLN A 370 -14.47 -18.67 17.12
C GLN A 370 -15.30 -17.89 18.16
N GLN A 371 -14.65 -17.29 19.17
CA GLN A 371 -15.33 -16.46 20.17
C GLN A 371 -16.04 -15.25 19.53
N LEU A 372 -15.42 -14.65 18.51
CA LEU A 372 -16.03 -13.58 17.74
C LEU A 372 -17.31 -14.06 17.03
N LEU A 373 -17.29 -15.21 16.37
CA LEU A 373 -18.47 -15.75 15.67
C LEU A 373 -19.64 -16.03 16.62
N GLU A 374 -19.36 -16.56 17.81
CA GLU A 374 -20.38 -16.84 18.83
C GLU A 374 -21.05 -15.56 19.34
N ASN A 375 -20.29 -14.47 19.46
CA ASN A 375 -20.76 -13.22 20.06
C ASN A 375 -21.38 -12.24 19.04
N VAL A 376 -20.90 -12.25 17.79
CA VAL A 376 -21.19 -11.18 16.82
C VAL A 376 -22.52 -11.38 16.07
N GLY A 377 -23.05 -12.61 16.03
CA GLY A 377 -24.27 -12.95 15.27
C GLY A 377 -25.51 -12.09 15.57
N SER A 378 -25.71 -11.68 16.82
CA SER A 378 -26.87 -10.87 17.24
C SER A 378 -26.76 -9.38 16.88
N TYR A 379 -25.55 -8.81 16.91
CA TYR A 379 -25.30 -7.37 16.75
C TYR A 379 -25.12 -6.94 15.30
N MET A 380 -24.58 -7.82 14.44
CA MET A 380 -24.37 -7.50 13.03
C MET A 380 -25.64 -7.26 12.24
N CYS A 381 -26.71 -7.98 12.59
CA CYS A 381 -27.98 -7.82 11.90
C CYS A 381 -28.43 -6.36 12.01
N TYR A 382 -28.39 -5.79 13.23
CA TYR A 382 -28.80 -4.42 13.51
C TYR A 382 -27.93 -3.36 12.82
N ILE A 383 -26.60 -3.43 12.93
CA ILE A 383 -25.73 -2.43 12.29
C ILE A 383 -25.86 -2.47 10.75
N SER A 384 -26.08 -3.65 10.17
CA SER A 384 -26.30 -3.77 8.72
C SER A 384 -27.61 -3.15 8.21
N TYR A 385 -28.58 -2.87 9.10
CA TYR A 385 -29.86 -2.22 8.77
C TYR A 385 -29.89 -0.72 9.09
N LEU A 386 -28.95 -0.22 9.90
CA LEU A 386 -28.93 1.16 10.39
C LEU A 386 -28.06 2.11 9.55
N ALA A 387 -27.32 1.59 8.58
CA ALA A 387 -26.42 2.35 7.70
C ALA A 387 -26.96 2.50 6.27
#